data_AF-A0A3D5B6B6-F1
#
_entry.id   AF-A0A3D5B6B6-F1
#
_cell.length_a   1.000
_cell.length_b   1.000
_cell.length_c   1.000
_cell.angle_alpha   90.00
_cell.angle_beta   90.00
_cell.angle_gamma   90.00
#
_symmetry.space_group_name_H-M   'P 1'
#
loop_
_entity.id
_entity.type
_entity.pdbx_description
1 polymer ?
#
loop_
_entity_poly.entity_id
_entity_poly.type
_entity_poly.pdbx_seq_one_letter_code
_entity_poly.pdbx_strand_id
1 'polypeptide(L)' 'MSKNPETDFLNDISDYQYGFSDPDTFVFKSRKGLDEEVVREISAMKGEPEWMLEFRLKALKHYQERP' A
#
# COMPACT_ATOMS: atom_id res chain seq x y z
N MET A 1 38.92 -10.25 -16.27
CA MET A 1 37.59 -9.64 -16.49
C MET A 1 37.81 -8.13 -16.60
N SER A 2 37.69 -7.61 -17.81
CA SER A 2 37.95 -6.19 -18.12
C SER A 2 36.82 -5.35 -17.52
N LYS A 3 37.10 -4.57 -16.48
CA LYS A 3 36.16 -3.55 -16.00
C LYS A 3 36.15 -2.42 -17.02
N ASN A 4 35.03 -2.25 -17.71
CA ASN A 4 34.84 -1.11 -18.61
C ASN A 4 34.69 0.16 -17.75
N PRO A 5 35.52 1.20 -17.95
CA PRO A 5 35.50 2.40 -17.12
C PRO A 5 34.18 3.20 -17.27
N GLU A 6 33.45 3.00 -18.35
CA GLU A 6 32.17 3.66 -18.64
C GLU A 6 31.04 3.25 -17.67
N THR A 7 31.08 2.05 -17.10
CA THR A 7 30.01 1.55 -16.21
C THR A 7 30.15 1.99 -14.76
N ASP A 8 31.31 2.49 -14.34
CA ASP A 8 31.54 2.93 -12.96
C ASP A 8 30.84 4.27 -12.66
N PHE A 9 30.73 5.17 -13.65
CA PHE A 9 30.05 6.45 -13.50
C PHE A 9 28.53 6.31 -13.26
N LEU A 10 27.89 5.28 -13.85
CA LEU A 10 26.47 5.00 -13.65
C LEU A 10 26.14 4.51 -12.22
N ASN A 11 27.07 3.80 -11.58
CA ASN A 11 26.91 3.37 -10.20
C ASN A 11 27.00 4.56 -9.23
N ASP A 12 27.87 5.52 -9.51
CA ASP A 12 28.05 6.74 -8.69
C ASP A 12 26.88 7.74 -8.82
N ILE A 13 26.13 7.71 -9.93
CA ILE A 13 24.92 8.56 -10.12
C ILE A 13 23.69 7.99 -9.40
N SER A 14 23.69 6.69 -9.08
CA SER A 14 22.49 5.98 -8.61
C SER A 14 22.22 6.11 -7.11
N ASP A 15 23.23 6.46 -6.31
CA ASP A 15 23.06 6.58 -4.86
C ASP A 15 22.49 7.97 -4.54
N TYR A 16 21.16 8.07 -4.60
CA TYR A 16 20.39 9.26 -4.24
C TYR A 16 20.75 9.69 -2.81
N GLN A 17 21.66 10.66 -2.68
CA GLN A 17 22.24 11.11 -1.40
C GLN A 17 21.22 11.61 -0.37
N TYR A 18 20.02 12.00 -0.82
CA TYR A 18 18.94 12.51 0.02
C TYR A 18 17.79 11.49 0.11
N GLY A 19 18.11 10.22 0.37
CA GLY A 19 17.18 9.09 0.49
C GLY A 19 16.05 9.26 1.52
N PHE A 20 15.07 10.10 1.21
CA PHE A 20 13.79 10.15 1.91
C PHE A 20 13.02 8.86 1.60
N SER A 21 13.15 7.87 2.47
CA SER A 21 12.26 6.70 2.50
C SER A 21 11.56 6.68 3.84
N ASP A 22 10.25 6.87 3.85
CA ASP A 22 9.48 6.61 5.05
C ASP A 22 9.35 5.09 5.19
N PRO A 23 9.74 4.51 6.36
CA PRO A 23 9.51 3.10 6.58
C PRO A 23 8.01 2.83 6.62
N ASP A 24 7.61 1.81 5.87
CA ASP A 24 6.25 1.26 5.85
C ASP A 24 5.86 0.73 7.25
N THR A 25 5.36 1.61 8.11
CA THR A 25 4.93 1.30 9.48
C THR A 25 3.41 1.13 9.53
N PHE A 26 2.93 -0.01 9.03
CA PHE A 26 1.50 -0.32 9.08
C PHE A 26 1.09 -0.90 10.44
N VAL A 27 0.11 -0.29 11.11
CA VAL A 27 -0.49 -0.81 12.35
C VAL A 27 -1.28 -2.11 12.09
N PHE A 28 -1.82 -2.27 10.89
CA PHE A 28 -2.53 -3.47 10.45
C PHE A 28 -2.30 -3.68 8.95
N LYS A 29 -2.07 -4.94 8.56
CA LYS A 29 -1.95 -5.35 7.18
C LYS A 29 -3.00 -6.41 6.88
N SER A 30 -4.04 -6.03 6.16
CA SER A 30 -5.07 -6.96 5.71
C SER A 30 -4.49 -7.95 4.69
N ARG A 31 -5.22 -9.05 4.45
CA ARG A 31 -4.89 -9.97 3.36
C ARG A 31 -4.97 -9.27 1.99
N LYS A 32 -4.33 -9.88 0.99
CA LYS A 32 -4.42 -9.41 -0.40
C LYS A 32 -5.86 -9.60 -0.91
N GLY A 33 -6.32 -8.63 -1.69
CA GLY A 33 -7.69 -8.59 -2.22
C GLY A 33 -8.60 -7.66 -1.42
N LEU A 34 -9.70 -7.25 -2.03
CA LEU A 34 -10.73 -6.42 -1.41
C LEU A 34 -12.07 -7.12 -1.49
N ASP A 35 -12.60 -7.49 -0.33
CA ASP A 35 -13.94 -8.06 -0.17
C ASP A 35 -14.53 -7.62 1.18
N GLU A 36 -15.74 -8.09 1.46
CA GLU A 36 -16.49 -7.70 2.65
C GLU A 36 -15.79 -8.07 3.96
N GLU A 37 -15.12 -9.22 4.02
CA GLU A 37 -14.39 -9.66 5.21
C GLU A 37 -13.25 -8.68 5.53
N VAL A 38 -12.46 -8.31 4.52
CA VAL A 38 -11.38 -7.32 4.66
C VAL A 38 -11.92 -5.97 5.12
N VAL A 39 -13.06 -5.52 4.58
CA VAL A 39 -13.69 -4.27 5.00
C VAL A 39 -14.13 -4.32 6.47
N ARG A 40 -14.71 -5.44 6.92
CA ARG A 40 -15.12 -5.65 8.31
C ARG A 40 -13.92 -5.69 9.26
N GLU A 41 -12.85 -6.40 8.89
CA GLU A 41 -11.61 -6.44 9.65
C GLU A 41 -11.01 -5.03 9.83
N ILE A 42 -10.93 -4.26 8.75
CA ILE A 42 -10.41 -2.87 8.79
C ILE A 42 -11.25 -2.00 9.73
N SER A 43 -12.58 -2.11 9.66
CA SER A 43 -13.49 -1.32 10.47
C SER A 43 -13.39 -1.67 11.96
N ALA A 44 -13.31 -2.97 12.27
CA ALA A 44 -13.10 -3.45 13.64
C ALA A 44 -11.75 -3.02 14.22
N MET A 45 -10.67 -3.14 13.45
CA MET A 45 -9.32 -2.70 13.85
C MET A 45 -9.26 -1.20 14.14
N LYS A 46 -10.08 -0.40 13.45
CA LYS A 46 -10.15 1.05 13.63
C LYS A 46 -11.17 1.49 14.69
N GLY A 47 -11.94 0.57 15.27
CA GLY A 47 -12.99 0.89 16.25
C GLY A 47 -14.05 1.83 15.68
N GLU A 48 -14.40 1.67 14.41
CA GLU A 48 -15.36 2.54 13.74
C GLU A 48 -16.80 2.28 14.21
N PRO A 49 -17.66 3.31 14.23
CA PRO A 49 -19.08 3.15 14.51
C PRO A 49 -19.82 2.42 13.37
N GLU A 50 -20.95 1.78 13.68
CA GLU A 50 -21.69 0.92 12.73
C GLU A 50 -22.04 1.62 11.41
N TRP A 51 -22.46 2.88 11.45
CA TRP A 51 -22.81 3.64 10.24
C TRP A 51 -21.63 3.76 9.27
N MET A 52 -20.39 3.76 9.77
CA MET A 52 -19.18 3.84 8.95
C MET A 52 -18.90 2.50 8.27
N LEU A 53 -19.14 1.38 8.97
CA LEU A 53 -19.06 0.04 8.39
C LEU A 53 -20.08 -0.11 7.25
N GLU A 54 -21.34 0.24 7.49
CA GLU A 54 -22.40 0.20 6.47
C GLU A 54 -22.05 1.04 5.23
N PHE A 55 -21.52 2.25 5.45
CA PHE A 55 -21.07 3.10 4.36
C PHE A 55 -19.94 2.48 3.55
N ARG A 56 -18.94 1.88 4.21
CA ARG A 56 -17.84 1.17 3.53
C ARG A 56 -18.35 -0.01 2.70
N LEU A 57 -19.28 -0.80 3.24
CA LEU A 57 -19.88 -1.93 2.53
C LEU A 57 -20.68 -1.47 1.31
N LYS A 58 -21.43 -0.37 1.44
CA LYS A 58 -22.11 0.25 0.30
C LYS A 58 -21.14 0.72 -0.78
N ALA A 59 -20.02 1.33 -0.38
CA ALA A 59 -18.98 1.75 -1.33
C ALA A 59 -18.32 0.55 -2.04
N LEU A 60 -18.07 -0.56 -1.32
CA LEU A 60 -17.56 -1.80 -1.92
C LEU A 60 -18.52 -2.34 -2.97
N LYS A 61 -19.82 -2.38 -2.66
CA LYS A 61 -20.85 -2.82 -3.62
C LYS A 61 -20.85 -1.95 -4.87
N HIS A 62 -20.84 -0.62 -4.72
CA HIS A 62 -20.77 0.29 -5.86
C HIS A 62 -19.48 0.15 -6.68
N TYR A 63 -18.35 -0.15 -6.03
CA TYR A 63 -17.10 -0.43 -6.72
C TYR A 63 -17.20 -1.70 -7.58
N GLN A 64 -17.81 -2.77 -7.06
CA GLN A 64 -18.00 -4.03 -7.79
C GLN A 64 -18.99 -3.92 -8.95
N GLU A 65 -19.96 -3.01 -8.88
CA GLU A 65 -20.95 -2.76 -9.93
C GLU A 65 -20.39 -1.91 -11.09
N ARG A 66 -19.25 -1.25 -10.90
CA ARG A 66 -18.64 -0.40 -11.92
C ARG A 66 -17.72 -1.23 -12.85
N PRO A 67 -17.82 -1.03 -14.18
CA PRO A 67 -17.01 -1.75 -15.17
C PRO A 67 -15.53 -1.31 -15.16
#